data_AF-A0A7S0FH92-F1
#
_entry.id   AF-A0A7S0FH92-F1
#
_cell.length_a   1.000
_cell.length_b   1.000
_cell.length_c   1.000
_cell.angle_alpha   90.00
_cell.angle_beta   90.00
_cell.angle_gamma   90.00
#
_symmetry.space_group_name_H-M   'P 1'
#
loop_
_entity.id
_entity.type
_entity.pdbx_description
1 polymer ?
#
loop_
_entity_poly.entity_id
_entity_poly.type
_entity_poly.pdbx_seq_one_letter_code
_entity_poly.pdbx_strand_id
1 'polypeptide(L)'
;GIEGAVILAKVQSLAAEKGFGWGWDANKMEFCDLMERGVLDPAKVTINAIENSASVAGLVLTTECLVTEIPIEMSEEMKQQLFDAQGMGAGMPGGGGGMY
;
A
#
# COMPACT_ATOMS: atom_id res chain seq x y z
N GLY A 1 -16.91 18.74 13.52
CA GLY A 1 -17.43 17.81 12.50
C GLY A 1 -18.66 17.11 13.05
N ILE A 2 -19.48 16.51 12.19
CA ILE A 2 -20.62 15.70 12.62
C ILE A 2 -20.10 14.35 13.16
N GLU A 3 -20.79 13.78 14.15
CA GLU A 3 -20.45 12.50 14.77
C GLU A 3 -20.56 11.34 13.75
N GLY A 4 -19.41 10.80 13.34
CA GLY A 4 -19.34 9.77 12.30
C GLY A 4 -20.04 8.47 12.68
N ALA A 5 -20.00 8.08 13.96
CA ALA A 5 -20.67 6.88 14.45
C ALA A 5 -22.20 6.95 14.29
N VAL A 6 -22.79 8.13 14.52
CA VAL A 6 -24.23 8.36 14.36
C VAL A 6 -24.63 8.30 12.88
N ILE A 7 -23.83 8.92 12.00
CA ILE A 7 -24.05 8.85 10.55
C ILE A 7 -23.98 7.40 10.08
N LEU A 8 -22.94 6.65 10.47
CA LEU A 8 -22.76 5.26 10.09
C LEU A 8 -23.96 4.39 10.51
N ALA A 9 -24.40 4.51 11.77
CA ALA A 9 -25.54 3.76 12.26
C ALA A 9 -26.83 4.06 11.45
N LYS A 10 -27.01 5.33 11.05
CA LYS A 10 -28.15 5.73 10.23
C LYS A 10 -28.03 5.21 8.79
N VAL A 11 -26.86 5.27 8.17
CA VAL A 11 -26.59 4.71 6.83
C VAL A 11 -26.86 3.19 6.83
N GLN A 12 -26.37 2.45 7.83
CA GLN A 12 -26.61 1.00 7.94
C GLN A 12 -28.11 0.69 8.02
N SER A 13 -28.86 1.46 8.81
CA SER A 13 -30.32 1.30 8.93
C SER A 13 -31.03 1.57 7.60
N LEU A 14 -30.65 2.64 6.90
CA LEU A 14 -31.22 3.00 5.60
C LEU A 14 -30.88 1.97 4.51
N ALA A 15 -29.65 1.46 4.50
CA ALA A 15 -29.24 0.42 3.56
C ALA A 15 -30.03 -0.89 3.77
N ALA A 16 -30.37 -1.23 5.02
CA ALA A 16 -31.21 -2.38 5.33
C ALA A 16 -32.68 -2.18 4.89
N GLU A 17 -33.23 -0.98 5.05
CA GLU A 17 -34.63 -0.66 4.70
C GLU A 17 -34.84 -0.44 3.19
N LYS A 18 -33.92 0.28 2.56
CA LYS A 18 -34.07 0.81 1.19
C LYS A 18 -33.12 0.18 0.18
N GLY A 19 -32.15 -0.62 0.63
CA GLY A 19 -31.18 -1.30 -0.20
C GLY A 19 -29.89 -0.51 -0.45
N PHE A 20 -29.06 -1.07 -1.33
CA PHE A 20 -27.76 -0.51 -1.72
C PHE A 20 -27.91 0.87 -2.38
N GLY A 21 -26.98 1.78 -2.11
CA GLY A 21 -26.95 3.13 -2.69
C GLY A 21 -27.31 4.24 -1.70
N TRP A 22 -28.04 3.93 -0.62
CA TRP A 22 -28.32 4.90 0.43
C TRP A 22 -27.08 5.20 1.27
N GLY A 23 -26.76 6.49 1.42
CA GLY A 23 -25.58 6.94 2.15
C GLY A 23 -25.68 8.38 2.63
N TRP A 24 -24.54 9.02 2.85
CA TRP A 24 -24.42 10.38 3.37
C TRP A 24 -23.70 11.29 2.38
N ASP A 25 -24.39 12.30 1.86
CA ASP A 25 -23.76 13.38 1.09
C ASP A 25 -23.13 14.37 2.08
N ALA A 26 -21.80 14.34 2.18
CA ALA A 26 -21.06 15.20 3.09
C ALA A 26 -21.01 16.68 2.66
N ASN A 27 -21.28 17.00 1.39
CA ASN A 27 -21.32 18.37 0.89
C ASN A 27 -22.63 19.06 1.31
N LYS A 28 -23.76 18.36 1.17
CA LYS A 28 -25.07 18.88 1.58
C LYS A 28 -25.51 18.52 2.99
N MET A 29 -24.80 17.60 3.64
CA MET A 29 -25.12 17.06 4.96
C MET A 29 -26.51 16.40 5.02
N GLU A 30 -26.80 15.54 4.05
CA GLU A 30 -28.09 14.87 3.90
C GLU A 30 -27.92 13.36 3.65
N PHE A 31 -28.90 12.57 4.11
CA PHE A 31 -29.01 11.16 3.73
C PHE A 31 -29.81 11.03 2.44
N CYS A 32 -29.22 10.45 1.41
CA CYS A 32 -29.85 10.28 0.11
C CYS A 32 -29.37 9.01 -0.60
N ASP A 33 -30.01 8.68 -1.71
CA ASP A 33 -29.47 7.73 -2.67
C ASP A 33 -28.28 8.37 -3.40
N LEU A 34 -27.08 7.85 -3.15
CA LEU A 34 -25.83 8.36 -3.70
C LEU A 34 -25.68 8.02 -5.19
N MET A 35 -26.37 6.97 -5.68
CA MET A 35 -26.39 6.59 -7.09
C MET A 35 -27.12 7.65 -7.91
N GLU A 36 -28.33 8.02 -7.48
CA GLU A 36 -29.11 9.09 -8.11
C GLU A 36 -28.41 10.45 -8.01
N ARG A 37 -27.66 10.65 -6.92
CA ARG A 37 -26.91 11.88 -6.68
C ARG A 37 -25.62 12.00 -7.50
N GLY A 38 -25.16 10.91 -8.11
CA GLY A 38 -23.90 10.86 -8.85
C GLY A 38 -22.66 10.90 -7.96
N VAL A 39 -22.78 10.53 -6.68
CA VAL A 39 -21.65 10.43 -5.74
C VAL A 39 -21.16 8.99 -5.77
N LEU A 40 -20.34 8.68 -6.76
CA LEU A 40 -19.88 7.32 -7.06
C LEU A 40 -18.36 7.27 -7.15
N ASP A 41 -17.78 6.27 -6.51
CA ASP A 41 -16.37 5.95 -6.68
C ASP A 41 -16.19 4.90 -7.80
N PRO A 42 -15.19 5.06 -8.69
CA PRO A 42 -14.88 4.04 -9.67
C PRO A 42 -14.55 2.71 -8.99
N ALA A 43 -15.17 1.61 -9.43
CA ALA A 43 -15.01 0.29 -8.80
C ALA A 43 -13.53 -0.12 -8.63
N LYS A 44 -12.68 0.21 -9.61
CA LYS A 44 -11.24 -0.07 -9.55
C LYS A 44 -10.56 0.63 -8.37
N VAL A 45 -11.00 1.82 -7.98
CA VAL A 45 -10.42 2.55 -6.83
C VAL A 45 -10.78 1.83 -5.53
N THR A 46 -12.05 1.51 -5.33
CA THR A 46 -12.53 0.82 -4.11
C THR A 46 -11.89 -0.56 -3.96
N ILE A 47 -11.79 -1.34 -5.04
CA ILE A 47 -11.17 -2.67 -5.02
C ILE A 47 -9.69 -2.58 -4.66
N ASN A 48 -8.90 -1.74 -5.36
CA ASN A 48 -7.48 -1.59 -5.06
C ASN A 48 -7.23 -1.11 -3.63
N ALA A 49 -8.09 -0.21 -3.10
CA ALA A 49 -7.97 0.27 -1.73
C ALA A 49 -8.11 -0.88 -0.72
N ILE A 50 -9.08 -1.77 -0.91
CA ILE A 50 -9.32 -2.92 -0.03
C ILE A 50 -8.19 -3.95 -0.17
N GLU A 51 -7.80 -4.31 -1.40
CA GLU A 51 -6.76 -5.30 -1.66
C GLU A 51 -5.41 -4.87 -1.05
N ASN A 52 -5.01 -3.61 -1.26
CA ASN A 52 -3.77 -3.09 -0.69
C ASN A 52 -3.83 -3.02 0.84
N SER A 53 -4.98 -2.64 1.41
CA SER A 53 -5.16 -2.60 2.87
C SER A 53 -5.07 -4.00 3.47
N ALA A 54 -5.71 -5.00 2.84
CA ALA A 54 -5.65 -6.39 3.27
C ALA A 54 -4.21 -6.96 3.18
N SER A 55 -3.47 -6.60 2.13
CA SER A 55 -2.05 -6.98 1.97
C SER A 55 -1.18 -6.45 3.11
N VAL A 56 -1.29 -5.14 3.42
CA VAL A 56 -0.54 -4.52 4.52
C VAL A 56 -0.97 -5.08 5.87
N ALA A 57 -2.27 -5.27 6.10
CA ALA A 57 -2.77 -5.89 7.34
C ALA A 57 -2.22 -7.30 7.53
N GLY A 58 -2.17 -8.10 6.45
CA GLY A 58 -1.57 -9.44 6.45
C GLY A 58 -0.08 -9.40 6.84
N LEU A 59 0.70 -8.49 6.26
CA LEU A 59 2.10 -8.28 6.64
C LEU A 59 2.24 -7.93 8.12
N VAL A 60 1.46 -6.96 8.61
CA VAL A 60 1.52 -6.49 10.01
C VAL A 60 1.17 -7.59 11.00
N LEU A 61 0.17 -8.43 10.68
CA LEU A 61 -0.27 -9.52 11.56
C LEU A 61 0.68 -10.72 11.59
N THR A 62 1.48 -10.92 10.53
CA THR A 62 2.33 -12.12 10.38
C THR A 62 3.82 -11.85 10.58
N THR A 63 4.23 -10.58 10.61
CA THR A 63 5.62 -10.20 10.86
C THR A 63 5.87 -10.07 12.35
N GLU A 64 6.52 -11.05 12.96
CA GLU A 64 6.80 -11.04 14.40
C GLU A 64 8.07 -10.27 14.76
N CYS A 65 9.06 -10.21 13.86
CA CYS A 65 10.30 -9.49 14.11
C CYS A 65 10.88 -8.85 12.84
N LEU A 66 11.58 -7.75 13.04
CA LEU A 66 12.40 -7.10 12.03
C LEU A 66 13.85 -7.25 12.45
N VAL A 67 14.65 -7.91 11.61
CA VAL A 67 16.09 -8.03 11.81
C VAL A 67 16.77 -6.89 11.07
N THR A 68 17.62 -6.16 11.76
CA THR A 68 18.43 -5.08 11.19
C THR A 68 19.91 -5.36 11.48
N GLU A 69 20.77 -4.99 10.55
CA GLU A 69 22.21 -5.04 10.75
C GLU A 69 22.66 -3.85 11.59
N ILE A 70 23.61 -4.07 12.51
CA ILE A 70 24.23 -2.97 13.25
C ILE A 70 24.99 -2.11 12.23
N PRO A 71 24.75 -0.79 12.18
CA PRO A 71 25.52 0.09 11.30
C PRO A 71 27.01 -0.07 11.59
N ILE A 72 27.75 -0.56 10.60
CA ILE A 72 29.21 -0.63 10.68
C ILE A 72 29.74 0.73 10.27
N GLU A 73 30.46 1.41 11.16
CA GLU A 73 31.30 2.54 10.75
C GLU A 73 32.45 2.00 9.90
N MET A 74 32.25 2.04 8.58
CA MET A 74 33.27 1.68 7.62
C MET A 74 34.18 2.89 7.38
N SER A 75 35.49 2.68 7.38
CA SER A 75 36.42 3.72 6.89
C SER A 75 36.08 4.06 5.44
N GLU A 76 36.37 5.29 5.03
CA GLU A 76 36.11 5.73 3.65
C GLU A 76 36.86 4.86 2.64
N GLU A 77 38.05 4.32 2.98
CA GLU A 77 38.73 3.36 2.10
C GLU A 77 37.96 2.03 1.96
N MET A 78 37.36 1.53 3.04
CA MET A 78 36.56 0.30 3.01
C MET A 78 35.25 0.49 2.20
N LYS A 79 34.62 1.66 2.29
CA LYS A 79 33.45 2.00 1.47
C LYS A 79 33.80 2.04 -0.01
N GLN A 80 34.94 2.65 -0.35
CA GLN A 80 35.43 2.72 -1.73
C GLN A 80 35.75 1.32 -2.28
N GLN A 81 36.42 0.47 -1.49
CA GLN A 81 36.72 -0.91 -1.89
C GLN A 81 35.47 -1.77 -2.11
N LEU A 82 34.43 -1.61 -1.28
CA LEU A 82 33.15 -2.32 -1.48
C LEU A 82 32.39 -1.82 -2.72
N PHE A 83 32.43 -0.52 -2.98
CA PHE A 83 31.82 0.08 -4.18
C PHE A 83 32.50 -0.43 -5.45
N ASP A 84 33.83 -0.48 -5.46
CA ASP A 84 34.63 -0.99 -6.57
C ASP A 84 34.41 -2.50 -6.77
N ALA A 85 34.27 -3.27 -5.67
CA ALA A 85 33.98 -4.71 -5.74
C ALA A 85 32.57 -5.02 -6.26
N GLN A 86 31.56 -4.23 -5.87
CA GLN A 86 30.20 -4.35 -6.43
C GLN A 86 30.13 -3.90 -7.90
N GLY A 87 30.99 -2.97 -8.32
CA GLY A 87 31.14 -2.56 -9.72
C GLY A 87 31.78 -3.64 -10.62
N MET A 88 32.55 -4.58 -10.05
CA MET A 88 33.25 -5.64 -10.77
C MET A 88 32.41 -6.91 -11.00
N GLY A 89 31.18 -6.97 -10.47
CA GLY A 89 30.26 -8.11 -10.62
C GLY A 89 29.56 -8.24 -11.97
N ALA A 90 29.81 -7.35 -12.93
CA ALA A 90 29.16 -7.35 -14.25
C ALA A 90 30.12 -7.61 -15.44
N GLY A 91 31.32 -8.15 -15.18
CA GLY A 91 32.28 -8.51 -16.23
C GLY A 91 32.52 -10.02 -16.29
N MET A 92 31.82 -10.73 -17.19
CA MET A 92 32.13 -12.12 -17.54
C MET A 92 33.64 -12.32 -17.82
N PRO A 93 34.30 -13.37 -17.29
CA PRO A 93 35.61 -13.79 -17.76
C PRO A 93 35.42 -14.48 -19.13
N GLY A 94 35.54 -13.68 -20.20
CA GLY A 94 35.57 -14.19 -21.56
C GLY A 94 36.88 -14.91 -21.85
N GLY A 95 36.79 -16.22 -22.06
CA GLY A 95 37.59 -16.94 -23.06
C GLY A 95 39.01 -17.31 -22.69
N GLY A 96 39.18 -18.46 -22.04
CA GLY A 96 40.38 -19.27 -22.20
C GLY A 96 40.47 -19.78 -23.65
N GLY A 97 41.62 -19.60 -24.30
CA GLY A 97 41.87 -20.10 -25.64
C GLY A 97 43.34 -19.99 -26.05
N GLY A 98 44.09 -21.09 -25.83
CA GLY A 98 45.18 -21.58 -26.67
C GLY A 98 46.40 -20.69 -26.95
N MET A 99 47.49 -20.92 -26.22
CA MET A 99 48.85 -20.60 -26.68
C MET A 99 49.43 -21.82 -27.41
N TYR A 100 49.99 -21.58 -28.61
CA TYR A 100 50.90 -22.48 -29.31
C TYR A 100 52.16 -22.76 -28.49
#